data_AF-A0A495QAW0-F1
#
_entry.id   AF-A0A495QAW0-F1
#
_cell.length_a   1.000
_cell.length_b   1.000
_cell.length_c   1.000
_cell.angle_alpha   90.00
_cell.angle_beta   90.00
_cell.angle_gamma   90.00
#
_symmetry.space_group_name_H-M   'P 1'
#
loop_
_entity.id
_entity.type
_entity.pdbx_description
1 polymer ?
#
loop_
_entity_poly.entity_id
_entity_poly.type
_entity_poly.pdbx_seq_one_letter_code
_entity_poly.pdbx_strand_id
1 'polypeptide(L)'
;MSDLVEFLRARLFEDEDTARWAADYRSRPNGGPDLSGSERWQWVETTSGERLRLGRRPMDHLQRPVSLRSVNEYPWQSRPGYGPHFVLDVSFVKEGVALHVARHSPARVVAEVRVKRQLLDLHSRMNGTGVCEACGEHVREGGCTTLRLLATPYSDHPAYRATWRV
;
A
#
# COMPACT_ATOMS: atom_id res chain seq x y z
N MET A 1 4.52 -1.47 -27.09
CA MET A 1 3.93 -1.73 -25.76
C MET A 1 2.73 -0.79 -25.65
N SER A 2 1.59 -1.19 -25.07
CA SER A 2 0.42 -0.30 -25.07
C SER A 2 0.53 0.80 -24.01
N ASP A 3 0.00 1.98 -24.30
CA ASP A 3 -0.01 3.14 -23.40
C ASP A 3 -0.61 2.82 -22.01
N LEU A 4 -1.63 1.94 -21.96
CA LEU A 4 -2.23 1.49 -20.70
C LEU A 4 -1.28 0.60 -19.89
N VAL A 5 -0.51 -0.28 -20.52
CA VAL A 5 0.48 -1.12 -19.83
C VAL A 5 1.59 -0.25 -19.24
N GLU A 6 2.07 0.73 -19.99
CA GLU A 6 3.09 1.68 -19.50
C GLU A 6 2.56 2.51 -18.32
N PHE A 7 1.33 3.03 -18.43
CA PHE A 7 0.66 3.74 -17.34
C PHE A 7 0.54 2.88 -16.07
N LEU A 8 0.07 1.63 -16.20
CA LEU A 8 -0.06 0.70 -15.08
C LEU A 8 1.29 0.36 -14.44
N ARG A 9 2.35 0.17 -15.24
CA ARG A 9 3.71 -0.06 -14.71
C ARG A 9 4.18 1.13 -13.88
N ALA A 10 4.00 2.34 -14.38
CA ALA A 10 4.39 3.55 -13.67
C ALA A 10 3.62 3.70 -12.33
N ARG A 11 2.30 3.51 -12.34
CA ARG A 11 1.47 3.63 -11.13
C ARG A 11 1.75 2.54 -10.08
N LEU A 12 1.91 1.29 -10.52
CA LEU A 12 2.30 0.21 -9.62
C LEU A 12 3.73 0.36 -9.11
N PHE A 13 4.61 1.03 -9.85
CA PHE A 13 5.94 1.40 -9.33
C PHE A 13 5.82 2.45 -8.22
N GLU A 14 5.09 3.54 -8.47
CA GLU A 14 4.88 4.63 -7.51
C GLU A 14 4.20 4.17 -6.21
N ASP A 15 3.19 3.31 -6.29
CA ASP A 15 2.51 2.75 -5.12
C ASP A 15 3.47 1.92 -4.24
N GLU A 16 4.31 1.08 -4.86
CA GLU A 16 5.29 0.28 -4.13
C GLU A 16 6.41 1.15 -3.55
N ASP A 17 6.93 2.11 -4.31
CA ASP A 17 8.00 2.99 -3.87
C ASP A 17 7.54 3.84 -2.68
N THR A 18 6.35 4.44 -2.77
CA THR A 18 5.73 5.22 -1.68
C THR A 18 5.54 4.35 -0.43
N ALA A 19 5.04 3.12 -0.59
CA ALA A 19 4.88 2.20 0.54
C ALA A 19 6.22 1.86 1.19
N ARG A 20 7.26 1.57 0.40
CA ARG A 20 8.60 1.29 0.92
C ARG A 20 9.19 2.52 1.60
N TRP A 21 9.05 3.71 1.05
CA TRP A 21 9.54 4.95 1.65
C TRP A 21 8.91 5.22 3.02
N ALA A 22 7.62 4.91 3.19
CA ALA A 22 6.94 5.03 4.48
C ALA A 22 7.54 4.12 5.59
N ALA A 23 8.36 3.13 5.21
CA ALA A 23 9.03 2.19 6.11
C ALA A 23 10.56 2.19 5.96
N ASP A 24 11.12 3.21 5.30
CA ASP A 24 12.51 3.22 4.85
C ASP A 24 13.47 2.99 6.01
N TYR A 25 14.25 1.91 5.90
CA TYR A 25 15.21 1.54 6.93
C TYR A 25 16.33 2.57 7.15
N ARG A 26 16.58 3.45 6.18
CA ARG A 26 17.56 4.53 6.28
C ARG A 26 17.14 5.63 7.25
N SER A 27 15.84 5.74 7.56
CA SER A 27 15.36 6.60 8.63
C SER A 27 15.65 6.04 10.04
N ARG A 28 16.13 4.79 10.14
CA ARG A 28 16.43 4.11 11.40
C ARG A 28 17.85 4.45 11.88
N PRO A 29 18.06 4.80 13.16
CA PRO A 29 19.38 4.98 13.74
C PRO A 29 20.27 3.73 13.52
N ASN A 30 21.46 3.95 12.96
CA ASN A 30 22.49 2.94 12.66
C ASN A 30 22.17 1.94 11.54
N GLY A 31 21.08 2.14 10.79
CA GLY A 31 20.71 1.25 9.68
C GLY A 31 20.34 -0.17 10.13
N GLY A 32 19.95 -0.99 9.17
CA GLY A 32 19.49 -2.37 9.37
C GLY A 32 19.19 -3.04 8.03
N PRO A 33 18.70 -4.30 8.02
CA PRO A 33 18.24 -4.93 6.80
C PRO A 33 17.06 -4.13 6.21
N ASP A 34 16.98 -4.07 4.87
CA ASP A 34 15.84 -3.45 4.20
C ASP A 34 14.58 -4.29 4.41
N LEU A 35 13.79 -3.90 5.42
CA LEU A 35 12.49 -4.47 5.76
C LEU A 35 11.34 -3.57 5.30
N SER A 36 11.60 -2.59 4.45
CA SER A 36 10.63 -1.56 4.08
C SER A 36 9.37 -2.16 3.43
N GLY A 37 9.54 -3.25 2.68
CA GLY A 37 8.43 -3.98 2.05
C GLY A 37 7.72 -5.01 2.94
N SER A 38 8.21 -5.25 4.16
CA SER A 38 7.60 -6.19 5.13
C SER A 38 7.06 -5.47 6.38
N GLU A 39 7.09 -4.15 6.39
CA GLU A 39 6.66 -3.34 7.53
C GLU A 39 5.15 -3.42 7.76
N ARG A 40 4.78 -3.93 8.94
CA ARG A 40 3.40 -3.96 9.41
C ARG A 40 3.22 -2.97 10.54
N TRP A 41 2.12 -2.23 10.50
CA TRP A 41 1.83 -1.24 11.51
C TRP A 41 0.72 -1.69 12.45
N GLN A 42 0.81 -1.22 13.70
CA GLN A 42 -0.19 -1.38 14.73
C GLN A 42 -0.29 -0.11 15.55
N TRP A 43 -1.48 0.15 16.09
CA TRP A 43 -1.66 1.19 17.09
C TRP A 43 -1.44 0.65 18.49
N VAL A 44 -0.76 1.44 19.32
CA VAL A 44 -0.57 1.18 20.74
C VAL A 44 -0.98 2.40 21.57
N GLU A 45 -1.30 2.18 22.83
CA GLU A 45 -1.33 3.28 23.79
C GLU A 45 0.09 3.81 24.02
N THR A 46 0.27 5.14 23.95
CA THR A 46 1.60 5.76 23.99
C THR A 46 2.35 5.49 25.29
N THR A 47 1.66 5.44 26.43
CA THR A 47 2.32 5.29 27.74
C THR A 47 2.64 3.84 28.09
N SER A 48 1.66 2.92 27.97
CA SER A 48 1.90 1.51 28.30
C SER A 48 2.55 0.71 27.17
N GLY A 49 2.43 1.16 25.92
CA GLY A 49 2.81 0.37 24.75
C GLY A 49 1.84 -0.79 24.45
N GLU A 50 0.72 -0.89 25.16
CA GLU A 50 -0.28 -1.93 24.95
C GLU A 50 -0.92 -1.79 23.57
N ARG A 51 -1.07 -2.91 22.86
CA ARG A 51 -1.74 -2.94 21.56
C ARG A 51 -3.21 -2.59 21.69
N LEU A 52 -3.64 -1.61 20.89
CA LEU A 52 -5.05 -1.24 20.84
C LEU A 52 -5.88 -2.31 20.13
N ARG A 53 -7.00 -2.67 20.75
CA ARG A 53 -8.05 -3.46 20.12
C ARG A 53 -9.05 -2.52 19.46
N LEU A 54 -8.78 -2.18 18.20
CA LEU A 54 -9.66 -1.31 17.42
C LEU A 54 -10.98 -2.03 17.11
N GLY A 55 -12.08 -1.53 17.68
CA GLY A 55 -13.44 -2.03 17.59
C GLY A 55 -14.21 -1.48 16.39
N ARG A 56 -15.33 -2.12 16.04
CA ARG A 56 -16.13 -1.85 14.82
C ARG A 56 -16.90 -0.51 14.84
N ARG A 57 -16.52 0.49 15.65
CA ARG A 57 -17.22 1.77 15.77
C ARG A 57 -16.41 2.90 15.10
N PRO A 58 -16.51 3.05 13.77
CA PRO A 58 -15.55 3.81 12.97
C PRO A 58 -15.45 5.32 13.28
N MET A 59 -16.32 5.87 14.13
CA MET A 59 -16.41 7.31 14.40
C MET A 59 -16.18 7.71 15.86
N ASP A 60 -15.98 6.75 16.76
CA ASP A 60 -15.64 7.09 18.16
C ASP A 60 -14.20 7.60 18.23
N HIS A 61 -14.00 8.63 19.03
CA HIS A 61 -12.68 9.22 19.27
C HIS A 61 -11.94 8.38 20.32
N LEU A 62 -10.67 8.06 20.06
CA LEU A 62 -9.83 7.47 21.09
C LEU A 62 -9.54 8.54 22.15
N GLN A 63 -10.07 8.34 23.36
CA GLN A 63 -9.98 9.28 24.50
C GLN A 63 -8.62 9.23 25.23
N ARG A 64 -7.55 8.86 24.52
CA ARG A 64 -6.21 8.68 25.09
C ARG A 64 -5.13 8.91 24.04
N PRO A 65 -3.91 9.32 24.41
CA PRO A 65 -2.77 9.38 23.50
C PRO A 65 -2.44 8.01 22.92
N VAL A 66 -2.23 7.96 21.61
CA VAL A 66 -1.93 6.72 20.89
C VAL A 66 -0.80 6.94 19.90
N SER A 67 -0.08 5.86 19.65
CA SER A 67 1.05 5.86 18.73
C SER A 67 0.87 4.77 17.67
N LEU A 68 1.13 5.14 16.41
CA LEU A 68 1.33 4.17 15.34
C LEU A 68 2.77 3.67 15.43
N ARG A 69 2.95 2.36 15.48
CA ARG A 69 4.27 1.75 15.50
C ARG A 69 4.35 0.54 14.58
N SER A 70 5.57 0.19 14.23
CA SER A 70 5.86 -1.10 13.62
C SER A 70 5.57 -2.28 14.55
N VAL A 71 5.16 -3.40 13.95
CA VAL A 71 5.12 -4.73 14.59
C VAL A 71 6.46 -5.44 14.47
N ASN A 72 7.28 -5.09 13.47
CA ASN A 72 8.54 -5.78 13.22
C ASN A 72 9.48 -5.53 14.40
N GLU A 73 10.21 -6.56 14.82
CA GLU A 73 11.18 -6.41 15.90
C GLU A 73 12.37 -5.60 15.41
N TYR A 74 12.69 -4.55 16.17
CA TYR A 74 13.91 -3.78 15.98
C TYR A 74 14.90 -4.18 17.06
N PRO A 75 16.21 -4.19 16.76
CA PRO A 75 17.24 -4.50 17.76
C PRO A 75 17.24 -3.56 18.97
N TRP A 76 16.52 -2.43 18.89
CA TRP A 76 16.43 -1.44 19.94
C TRP A 76 15.16 -1.60 20.78
N GLN A 77 15.33 -2.02 22.03
CA GLN A 77 14.31 -1.83 23.07
C GLN A 77 14.17 -0.32 23.31
N SER A 78 13.05 0.25 22.86
CA SER A 78 12.77 1.67 23.08
C SER A 78 11.59 1.80 24.03
N ARG A 79 11.58 2.86 24.86
CA ARG A 79 10.45 3.15 25.74
C ARG A 79 9.20 3.44 24.91
N PRO A 80 7.99 3.14 25.40
CA PRO A 80 6.75 3.52 24.73
C PRO A 80 6.75 5.00 24.33
N GLY A 81 6.37 5.30 23.08
CA GLY A 81 6.36 6.66 22.51
C GLY A 81 7.74 7.23 22.17
N TYR A 82 8.82 6.43 22.21
CA TYR A 82 10.16 6.87 21.85
C TYR A 82 10.87 5.81 21.01
N GLY A 83 11.62 6.24 19.99
CA GLY A 83 12.53 5.37 19.24
C GLY A 83 12.03 4.99 17.83
N PRO A 84 12.87 4.28 17.06
CA PRO A 84 12.74 4.20 15.60
C PRO A 84 11.63 3.30 15.07
N HIS A 85 10.93 2.59 15.95
CA HIS A 85 9.79 1.76 15.57
C HIS A 85 8.46 2.51 15.71
N PHE A 86 8.45 3.72 16.28
CA PHE A 86 7.29 4.62 16.30
C PHE A 86 7.25 5.46 15.03
N VAL A 87 6.08 5.50 14.38
CA VAL A 87 5.86 6.15 13.08
C VAL A 87 5.13 7.47 13.26
N LEU A 88 4.09 7.48 14.08
CA LEU A 88 3.29 8.67 14.40
C LEU A 88 2.88 8.65 15.86
N ASP A 89 3.04 9.78 16.54
CA ASP A 89 2.49 10.01 17.88
C ASP A 89 1.42 11.08 17.79
N VAL A 90 0.18 10.73 18.18
CA VAL A 90 -0.95 11.65 18.12
C VAL A 90 -1.69 11.68 19.45
N SER A 91 -2.06 12.88 19.87
CA SER A 91 -2.95 13.06 21.02
C SER A 91 -4.39 12.66 20.72
N PHE A 92 -4.73 12.51 19.43
CA PHE A 92 -6.09 12.30 18.97
C PHE A 92 -6.15 11.57 17.61
N VAL A 93 -6.99 10.54 17.50
CA VAL A 93 -7.37 9.93 16.22
C VAL A 93 -8.74 9.24 16.34
N LYS A 94 -9.53 9.27 15.26
CA LYS A 94 -10.78 8.49 15.16
C LYS A 94 -10.45 7.01 15.00
N GLU A 95 -11.20 6.14 15.66
CA GLU A 95 -10.93 4.69 15.62
C GLU A 95 -10.97 4.12 14.19
N GLY A 96 -11.90 4.58 13.34
CA GLY A 96 -11.96 4.16 11.94
C GLY A 96 -10.74 4.58 11.11
N VAL A 97 -10.17 5.76 11.39
CA VAL A 97 -8.94 6.24 10.74
C VAL A 97 -7.75 5.38 11.18
N ALA A 98 -7.63 5.13 12.48
CA ALA A 98 -6.59 4.25 13.01
C ALA A 98 -6.67 2.84 12.38
N LEU A 99 -7.87 2.28 12.28
CA LEU A 99 -8.10 0.98 11.66
C LEU A 99 -7.73 0.96 10.18
N HIS A 100 -8.08 2.01 9.44
CA HIS A 100 -7.70 2.16 8.03
C HIS A 100 -6.17 2.18 7.89
N VAL A 101 -5.48 3.06 8.62
CA VAL A 101 -4.02 3.18 8.57
C VAL A 101 -3.31 1.85 8.90
N ALA A 102 -3.75 1.13 9.94
CA ALA A 102 -3.14 -0.15 10.29
C ALA A 102 -3.37 -1.23 9.22
N ARG A 103 -4.58 -1.27 8.62
CA ARG A 103 -4.91 -2.21 7.54
C ARG A 103 -4.11 -1.96 6.27
N HIS A 104 -3.82 -0.69 5.96
CA HIS A 104 -3.09 -0.25 4.77
C HIS A 104 -1.58 -0.04 5.05
N SER A 105 -1.01 -0.81 5.99
CA SER A 105 0.44 -0.78 6.24
C SER A 105 1.27 -1.10 4.99
N PRO A 106 2.54 -0.63 4.91
CA PRO A 106 3.41 -0.84 3.75
C PRO A 106 3.47 -2.27 3.23
N ALA A 107 3.61 -3.27 4.12
CA ALA A 107 3.64 -4.67 3.74
C ALA A 107 2.41 -5.12 2.95
N ARG A 108 1.23 -4.57 3.28
CA ARG A 108 -0.01 -4.86 2.56
C ARG A 108 0.02 -4.28 1.16
N VAL A 109 0.41 -3.02 1.01
CA VAL A 109 0.48 -2.33 -0.29
C VAL A 109 1.49 -3.01 -1.22
N VAL A 110 2.69 -3.33 -0.72
CA VAL A 110 3.71 -4.05 -1.49
C VAL A 110 3.22 -5.44 -1.93
N ALA A 111 2.51 -6.17 -1.06
CA ALA A 111 1.92 -7.46 -1.42
C ALA A 111 0.84 -7.33 -2.50
N GLU A 112 -0.02 -6.31 -2.41
CA GLU A 112 -1.05 -6.04 -3.42
C GLU A 112 -0.43 -5.65 -4.77
N VAL A 113 0.55 -4.75 -4.78
CA VAL A 113 1.29 -4.37 -6.00
C VAL A 113 1.93 -5.57 -6.65
N ARG A 114 2.56 -6.47 -5.87
CA ARG A 114 3.16 -7.69 -6.40
C ARG A 114 2.14 -8.54 -7.18
N VAL A 115 0.94 -8.74 -6.62
CA VAL A 115 -0.13 -9.48 -7.30
C VAL A 115 -0.61 -8.74 -8.56
N LYS A 116 -0.79 -7.42 -8.47
CA LYS A 116 -1.20 -6.59 -9.61
C LYS A 116 -0.18 -6.60 -10.76
N ARG A 117 1.13 -6.65 -10.45
CA ARG A 117 2.21 -6.81 -11.45
C ARG A 117 2.13 -8.16 -12.15
N GLN A 118 1.89 -9.24 -11.40
CA GLN A 118 1.69 -10.58 -11.99
C GLN A 118 0.48 -10.61 -12.93
N LEU A 119 -0.63 -9.97 -12.54
CA LEU A 119 -1.80 -9.82 -13.41
C LEU A 119 -1.44 -9.00 -14.66
N LEU A 120 -0.74 -7.89 -14.50
CA LEU A 120 -0.29 -7.07 -15.63
C LEU A 120 0.56 -7.89 -16.60
N ASP A 121 1.53 -8.65 -16.12
CA ASP A 121 2.40 -9.48 -16.95
C ASP A 121 1.64 -10.59 -17.68
N LEU A 122 0.68 -11.23 -17.00
CA LEU A 122 -0.18 -12.25 -17.59
C LEU A 122 -1.05 -11.66 -18.71
N HIS A 123 -1.58 -10.46 -18.51
CA HIS A 123 -2.52 -9.81 -19.42
C HIS A 123 -1.86 -8.89 -20.46
N SER A 124 -0.54 -8.67 -20.39
CA SER A 124 0.22 -7.91 -21.39
C SER A 124 0.64 -8.75 -22.60
N ARG A 125 0.48 -10.07 -22.54
CA ARG A 125 0.83 -10.98 -23.64
C ARG A 125 -0.29 -11.04 -24.67
N MET A 126 0.08 -10.97 -25.95
CA MET A 126 -0.85 -10.97 -27.08
C MET A 126 -0.46 -12.07 -28.05
N ASN A 127 -1.46 -12.81 -28.54
CA ASN A 127 -1.27 -13.96 -29.44
C ASN A 127 -0.93 -13.58 -30.91
N GLY A 128 -0.51 -12.33 -31.15
CA GLY A 128 -0.21 -11.80 -32.49
C GLY A 128 -1.43 -11.35 -33.31
N THR A 129 -2.67 -11.64 -32.89
CA THR A 129 -3.90 -11.23 -33.62
C THR A 129 -4.70 -10.13 -32.93
N GLY A 130 -4.10 -9.44 -31.96
CA GLY A 130 -4.81 -8.41 -31.20
C GLY A 130 -5.60 -8.95 -30.00
N VAL A 131 -5.44 -10.22 -29.64
CA VAL A 131 -6.17 -10.88 -28.55
C VAL A 131 -5.25 -11.08 -27.35
N CYS A 132 -5.76 -10.76 -26.16
CA CYS A 132 -5.12 -11.08 -24.88
C CYS A 132 -5.02 -12.61 -24.71
N GLU A 133 -3.81 -13.13 -24.56
CA GLU A 133 -3.60 -14.59 -24.42
C GLU A 133 -4.29 -15.19 -23.19
N ALA A 134 -4.29 -14.46 -22.07
CA ALA A 134 -4.88 -14.93 -20.83
C ALA A 134 -6.42 -14.89 -20.84
N CYS A 135 -7.00 -13.97 -21.61
CA CYS A 135 -8.43 -13.65 -21.57
C CYS A 135 -9.21 -14.28 -22.74
N GLY A 136 -8.55 -14.47 -23.89
CA GLY A 136 -9.23 -14.71 -25.17
C GLY A 136 -10.00 -13.48 -25.71
N GLU A 137 -9.82 -12.31 -25.10
CA GLU A 137 -10.52 -11.07 -25.45
C GLU A 137 -9.73 -10.23 -26.46
N HIS A 138 -10.42 -9.65 -27.45
CA HIS A 138 -9.83 -8.65 -28.33
C HIS A 138 -9.45 -7.40 -27.53
N VAL A 139 -8.19 -7.00 -27.62
CA VAL A 139 -7.67 -5.80 -26.98
C VAL A 139 -8.23 -4.57 -27.69
N ARG A 140 -8.90 -3.69 -26.95
CA ARG A 140 -9.38 -2.39 -27.43
C ARG A 140 -8.66 -1.28 -26.67
N GLU A 141 -8.30 -0.21 -27.36
CA GLU A 141 -7.83 1.05 -26.76
C GLU A 141 -6.79 0.89 -25.63
N GLY A 142 -5.85 -0.04 -25.82
CA GLY A 142 -4.70 -0.21 -24.95
C GLY A 142 -4.71 -1.42 -24.01
N GLY A 143 -5.81 -2.16 -23.84
CA GLY A 143 -5.79 -3.40 -23.06
C GLY A 143 -7.10 -4.18 -23.08
N CYS A 144 -7.05 -5.41 -22.56
CA CYS A 144 -8.25 -6.20 -22.25
C CYS A 144 -8.99 -5.60 -21.04
N THR A 145 -10.21 -6.08 -20.79
CA THR A 145 -11.07 -5.63 -19.69
C THR A 145 -10.36 -5.73 -18.33
N THR A 146 -9.57 -6.78 -18.09
CA THR A 146 -8.81 -6.92 -16.84
C THR A 146 -7.82 -5.77 -16.60
N LEU A 147 -7.06 -5.36 -17.63
CA LEU A 147 -6.10 -4.25 -17.47
C LEU A 147 -6.82 -2.91 -17.27
N ARG A 148 -7.97 -2.72 -17.93
CA ARG A 148 -8.80 -1.53 -17.74
C ARG A 148 -9.37 -1.45 -16.33
N LEU A 149 -9.87 -2.58 -15.79
CA LEU A 149 -10.30 -2.68 -14.39
C LEU A 149 -9.14 -2.38 -13.42
N LEU A 150 -7.94 -2.89 -13.70
CA LEU A 150 -6.76 -2.64 -12.89
C LEU A 150 -6.36 -1.15 -12.85
N ALA A 151 -6.71 -0.39 -13.89
CA ALA A 151 -6.45 1.05 -13.95
C ALA A 151 -7.50 1.92 -13.25
N THR A 152 -8.67 1.37 -12.91
CA THR A 152 -9.79 2.09 -12.25
C THR A 152 -9.38 2.88 -11.00
N PRO A 153 -8.53 2.36 -10.10
CA PRO A 153 -8.10 3.11 -8.90
C PRO A 153 -7.37 4.41 -9.21
N TYR A 154 -6.84 4.58 -10.43
CA TYR A 154 -6.09 5.76 -10.86
C TYR A 154 -6.92 6.68 -11.77
N SER A 155 -8.24 6.58 -11.74
CA SER A 155 -9.14 7.32 -12.64
C SER A 155 -9.16 8.84 -12.42
N ASP A 156 -8.62 9.30 -11.29
CA ASP A 156 -8.39 10.70 -10.92
C ASP A 156 -7.00 11.21 -11.35
N HIS A 157 -6.11 10.33 -11.82
CA HIS A 157 -4.76 10.70 -12.23
C HIS A 157 -4.80 11.49 -13.57
N PRO A 158 -4.07 12.62 -13.73
CA PRO A 158 -4.12 13.44 -14.95
C PRO A 158 -3.77 12.72 -16.26
N ALA A 159 -2.86 11.75 -16.20
CA ALA A 159 -2.49 10.90 -17.34
C ALA A 159 -3.45 9.72 -17.61
N TYR A 160 -4.48 9.53 -16.78
CA TYR A 160 -5.52 8.52 -17.01
C TYR A 160 -6.39 8.95 -18.20
N ARG A 161 -6.62 8.03 -19.14
CA ARG A 161 -7.45 8.31 -20.31
C ARG A 161 -8.86 7.78 -20.11
N ALA A 162 -9.86 8.60 -20.45
CA ALA A 162 -11.28 8.23 -20.31
C ALA A 162 -11.65 6.96 -21.10
N THR A 163 -10.96 6.71 -22.22
CA THR A 163 -11.09 5.47 -23.02
C THR A 163 -10.78 4.20 -22.23
N TRP A 164 -9.99 4.28 -21.16
CA TRP A 164 -9.67 3.12 -20.32
C TRP A 164 -10.79 2.77 -19.33
N ARG A 165 -11.77 3.64 -19.10
CA ARG A 165 -12.86 3.41 -18.14
C ARG A 165 -13.75 2.26 -18.59
N VAL A 166 -14.04 1.34 -17.67
CA VAL A 166 -14.99 0.22 -17.89
C VAL A 166 -16.40 0.66 -17.52
#